data_AF-A0A1H3A4V0-F1
#
_entry.id   AF-A0A1H3A4V0-F1
#
_cell.length_a   1.000
_cell.length_b   1.000
_cell.length_c   1.000
_cell.angle_alpha   90.00
_cell.angle_beta   90.00
_cell.angle_gamma   90.00
#
_symmetry.space_group_name_H-M   'P 1'
#
loop_
_entity.id
_entity.type
_entity.pdbx_description
1 polymer ?
#
loop_
_entity_poly.entity_id
_entity_poly.type
_entity_poly.pdbx_seq_one_letter_code
_entity_poly.pdbx_strand_id
1 'polypeptide(L)'
;MSTANDKQRPPGGRWQDKLLPLLGITLVTGGFILLSWFAYLWLTPQTAPYHYQLIAEGAANQFPELELEAWPTLKVSKYEIRIAEKDQPIALAYFGQKEKEGPVLLNWENQTGEPLLALERKPSELSALASAIGKYASPDALILAWWDTSRQIHLLSERNTLFNAHLNEPLIIPARWQQHTDTIRAYESDLSHSVPTAQERDQFQRFTEALLQPPEAG
;
A
#
# COMPACT_ATOMS: atom_id res chain seq x y z
N MET A 1 90.64 -38.38 -7.98
CA MET A 1 89.88 -37.92 -9.16
C MET A 1 88.42 -38.34 -8.99
N SER A 2 87.54 -37.33 -8.98
CA SER A 2 86.08 -37.28 -9.22
C SER A 2 85.18 -38.41 -8.70
N THR A 3 84.44 -38.24 -7.59
CA THR A 3 83.15 -37.51 -7.40
C THR A 3 81.95 -38.07 -8.19
N ALA A 4 80.98 -38.66 -7.48
CA ALA A 4 79.57 -38.28 -7.59
C ALA A 4 78.82 -38.78 -6.36
N ASN A 5 78.30 -37.83 -5.59
CA ASN A 5 77.55 -38.01 -4.36
C ASN A 5 76.06 -38.04 -4.74
N ASP A 6 75.41 -39.21 -4.66
CA ASP A 6 73.99 -39.33 -4.97
C ASP A 6 73.15 -38.94 -3.75
N LYS A 7 72.76 -37.66 -3.70
CA LYS A 7 71.76 -37.16 -2.75
C LYS A 7 70.39 -37.23 -3.40
N GLN A 8 69.62 -38.27 -3.05
CA GLN A 8 68.17 -38.31 -3.27
C GLN A 8 67.51 -37.09 -2.58
N ARG A 9 66.96 -36.18 -3.39
CA ARG A 9 66.07 -35.11 -2.93
C ARG A 9 64.66 -35.69 -2.73
N PRO A 10 63.95 -35.35 -1.64
CA PRO A 10 62.54 -35.70 -1.52
C PRO A 10 61.71 -34.92 -2.54
N PRO A 11 60.61 -35.49 -3.09
CA PRO A 11 59.72 -34.78 -4.00
C PRO A 11 58.82 -33.81 -3.20
N GLY A 12 59.39 -32.73 -2.68
CA GLY A 12 58.65 -31.64 -2.07
C GLY A 12 58.23 -30.64 -3.15
N GLY A 13 56.97 -30.68 -3.59
CA GLY A 13 56.45 -29.64 -4.49
C GLY A 13 55.34 -30.03 -5.46
N ARG A 14 54.38 -30.89 -5.10
CA ARG A 14 53.18 -31.15 -5.95
C ARG A 14 51.86 -30.69 -5.33
N TRP A 15 51.86 -30.28 -4.06
CA TRP A 15 50.67 -29.80 -3.36
C TRP A 15 50.50 -28.27 -3.44
N GLN A 16 51.59 -27.49 -3.32
CA GLN A 16 51.54 -26.02 -3.37
C GLN A 16 51.14 -25.47 -4.75
N ASP A 17 51.56 -26.11 -5.84
CA ASP A 17 51.24 -25.68 -7.22
C ASP A 17 49.77 -25.89 -7.61
N LYS A 18 49.04 -26.73 -6.88
CA LYS A 18 47.58 -26.92 -7.06
C LYS A 18 46.76 -26.11 -6.07
N LEU A 19 47.30 -25.80 -4.89
CA LEU A 19 46.62 -25.02 -3.85
C LEU A 19 46.44 -23.55 -4.24
N LEU A 20 47.44 -22.93 -4.88
CA LEU A 20 47.36 -21.54 -5.34
C LEU A 20 46.26 -21.29 -6.40
N PRO A 21 46.16 -22.08 -7.48
CA PRO A 21 45.08 -21.93 -8.45
C PRO A 21 43.71 -22.34 -7.88
N LEU A 22 43.65 -23.34 -6.98
CA LEU A 22 42.41 -23.72 -6.31
C LEU A 22 41.90 -22.61 -5.37
N LEU A 23 42.79 -21.95 -4.63
CA LEU A 23 42.47 -20.78 -3.82
C LEU A 23 41.99 -19.61 -4.70
N GLY A 24 42.65 -19.37 -5.83
CA GLY A 24 42.23 -18.35 -6.80
C GLY A 24 40.83 -18.60 -7.36
N ILE A 25 40.54 -19.83 -7.77
CA ILE A 25 39.19 -20.22 -8.26
C ILE A 25 38.16 -20.08 -7.14
N THR A 26 38.47 -20.52 -5.92
CA THR A 26 37.54 -20.43 -4.79
C THR A 26 37.23 -18.98 -4.43
N LEU A 27 38.22 -18.08 -4.49
CA LEU A 27 38.04 -16.65 -4.23
C LEU A 27 37.20 -15.97 -5.31
N VAL A 28 37.44 -16.31 -6.59
CA VAL A 28 36.64 -15.80 -7.71
C VAL A 28 35.20 -16.30 -7.64
N THR A 29 34.98 -17.60 -7.42
CA THR A 29 33.65 -18.17 -7.26
C THR A 29 32.92 -17.58 -6.05
N GLY A 30 33.61 -17.42 -4.91
CA GLY A 30 33.07 -16.75 -3.73
C GLY A 30 32.69 -15.28 -4.00
N GLY A 31 33.52 -14.56 -4.75
CA GLY A 31 33.24 -13.19 -5.19
C GLY A 31 31.99 -13.10 -6.07
N PHE A 32 31.84 -14.01 -7.04
CA PHE A 32 30.63 -14.08 -7.87
C PHE A 32 29.39 -14.41 -7.05
N ILE A 33 29.47 -15.33 -6.09
CA ILE A 33 28.35 -15.65 -5.20
C ILE A 33 27.94 -14.41 -4.39
N LEU A 34 28.89 -13.66 -3.82
CA LEU A 34 28.60 -12.44 -3.07
C LEU A 34 28.01 -11.33 -3.96
N LEU A 35 28.51 -11.17 -5.19
CA LEU A 35 27.97 -10.20 -6.15
C LEU A 35 26.57 -10.58 -6.61
N SER A 36 26.32 -11.86 -6.92
CA SER A 36 24.99 -12.35 -7.27
C SER A 36 24.01 -12.21 -6.10
N TRP A 37 24.46 -12.46 -4.86
CA TRP A 37 23.66 -12.25 -3.66
C TRP A 37 23.37 -10.76 -3.41
N PHE A 38 24.35 -9.89 -3.58
CA PHE A 38 24.18 -8.45 -3.45
C PHE A 38 23.25 -7.89 -4.53
N ALA A 39 23.42 -8.33 -5.78
CA ALA A 39 22.50 -8.00 -6.85
C ALA A 39 21.09 -8.48 -6.50
N TYR A 40 20.92 -9.71 -6.02
CA TYR A 40 19.63 -10.23 -5.57
C TYR A 40 19.01 -9.37 -4.47
N LEU A 41 19.75 -9.01 -3.41
CA LEU A 41 19.25 -8.14 -2.34
C LEU A 41 18.89 -6.73 -2.84
N TRP A 42 19.67 -6.17 -3.77
CA TRP A 42 19.36 -4.87 -4.38
C TRP A 42 18.10 -4.96 -5.23
N LEU A 43 17.96 -6.02 -6.03
CA LEU A 43 16.83 -6.23 -6.92
C LEU A 43 15.56 -6.73 -6.20
N THR A 44 15.66 -7.19 -4.95
CA THR A 44 14.49 -7.63 -4.18
C THR A 44 13.68 -6.41 -3.77
N PRO A 45 12.41 -6.29 -4.19
CA PRO A 45 11.58 -5.15 -3.82
C PRO A 45 11.49 -5.06 -2.29
N GLN A 46 11.71 -3.86 -1.75
CA GLN A 46 11.38 -3.65 -0.34
C GLN A 46 9.88 -3.88 -0.17
N THR A 47 9.49 -4.54 0.92
CA THR A 47 8.09 -4.75 1.26
C THR A 47 7.54 -3.50 1.95
N ALA A 48 6.25 -3.21 1.80
CA ALA A 48 5.62 -2.12 2.53
C ALA A 48 5.82 -2.34 4.05
N PRO A 49 6.04 -1.27 4.83
CA PRO A 49 6.32 -1.39 6.27
C PRO A 49 5.10 -1.85 7.09
N TYR A 50 3.92 -1.92 6.46
CA TYR A 50 2.68 -2.44 7.04
C TYR A 50 1.95 -3.33 6.03
N HIS A 51 0.99 -4.11 6.52
CA HIS A 51 0.10 -4.91 5.69
C HIS A 51 -1.33 -4.93 6.23
N TYR A 52 -2.28 -5.12 5.32
CA TYR A 52 -3.68 -5.37 5.64
C TYR A 52 -3.92 -6.87 5.80
N GLN A 53 -4.51 -7.25 6.93
CA GLN A 53 -4.94 -8.61 7.21
C GLN A 53 -6.46 -8.65 7.32
N LEU A 54 -7.12 -9.37 6.42
CA LEU A 54 -8.57 -9.57 6.47
C LEU A 54 -8.93 -10.38 7.72
N ILE A 55 -9.82 -9.84 8.55
CA ILE A 55 -10.26 -10.49 9.80
C ILE A 55 -11.75 -10.84 9.79
N ALA A 56 -12.56 -10.12 9.02
CA ALA A 56 -13.97 -10.42 8.85
C ALA A 56 -14.46 -9.91 7.49
N GLU A 57 -15.43 -10.60 6.92
CA GLU A 57 -16.08 -10.22 5.67
C GLU A 57 -17.55 -10.63 5.76
N GLY A 58 -18.44 -9.77 5.30
CA GLY A 58 -19.85 -9.94 5.59
C GLY A 58 -20.76 -8.91 4.93
N ALA A 59 -22.05 -9.00 5.24
CA ALA A 59 -23.02 -7.98 4.89
C ALA A 59 -22.98 -6.83 5.91
N ALA A 60 -23.41 -5.64 5.52
CA ALA A 60 -23.38 -4.44 6.37
C ALA A 60 -24.06 -4.63 7.75
N ASN A 61 -25.09 -5.47 7.85
CA ASN A 61 -25.78 -5.77 9.11
C ASN A 61 -24.93 -6.55 10.13
N GLN A 62 -23.81 -7.15 9.72
CA GLN A 62 -22.85 -7.81 10.59
C GLN A 62 -21.84 -6.83 11.21
N PHE A 63 -21.88 -5.56 10.79
CA PHE A 63 -21.02 -4.46 11.26
C PHE A 63 -21.88 -3.30 11.77
N PRO A 64 -22.63 -3.47 12.89
CA PRO A 64 -23.52 -2.45 13.41
C PRO A 64 -22.80 -1.15 13.78
N GLU A 65 -21.50 -1.21 14.09
CA GLU A 65 -20.67 -0.04 14.35
C GLU A 65 -20.56 0.96 13.18
N LEU A 66 -20.90 0.52 11.95
CA LEU A 66 -20.88 1.36 10.77
C LEU A 66 -22.20 2.10 10.52
N GLU A 67 -23.30 1.73 11.20
CA GLU A 67 -24.63 2.35 11.05
C GLU A 67 -25.11 2.42 9.58
N LEU A 68 -24.97 1.31 8.85
CA LEU A 68 -25.31 1.17 7.42
C LEU A 68 -26.64 0.44 7.20
N GLU A 69 -27.64 0.64 8.06
CA GLU A 69 -28.91 -0.08 8.02
C GLU A 69 -29.69 0.14 6.71
N ALA A 70 -29.47 1.28 6.05
CA ALA A 70 -30.06 1.57 4.74
C ALA A 70 -29.48 0.73 3.59
N TRP A 71 -28.35 0.04 3.80
CA TRP A 71 -27.66 -0.79 2.80
C TRP A 71 -27.38 -2.21 3.28
N PRO A 72 -28.43 -3.00 3.62
CA PRO A 72 -28.25 -4.32 4.25
C PRO A 72 -27.54 -5.34 3.36
N THR A 73 -27.51 -5.12 2.04
CA THR A 73 -26.85 -6.00 1.06
C THR A 73 -25.44 -5.56 0.70
N LEU A 74 -24.96 -4.41 1.20
CA LEU A 74 -23.61 -3.95 0.93
C LEU A 74 -22.61 -4.91 1.57
N LYS A 75 -21.65 -5.37 0.76
CA LYS A 75 -20.58 -6.23 1.22
C LYS A 75 -19.53 -5.37 1.93
N VAL A 76 -19.14 -5.79 3.12
CA VAL A 76 -18.16 -5.11 3.97
C VAL A 76 -17.04 -6.07 4.33
N SER A 77 -15.80 -5.60 4.18
CA SER A 77 -14.58 -6.30 4.56
C SER A 77 -13.83 -5.51 5.62
N LYS A 78 -13.48 -6.16 6.73
CA LYS A 78 -12.76 -5.58 7.86
C LYS A 78 -11.33 -6.08 7.88
N TYR A 79 -10.39 -5.15 7.96
CA TYR A 79 -8.96 -5.41 7.97
C TYR A 79 -8.30 -4.89 9.24
N GLU A 80 -7.35 -5.66 9.75
CA GLU A 80 -6.33 -5.17 10.67
C GLU A 80 -5.14 -4.64 9.88
N ILE A 81 -4.64 -3.47 10.25
CA ILE A 81 -3.38 -2.93 9.73
C ILE A 81 -2.29 -3.24 10.74
N ARG A 82 -1.29 -4.00 10.30
CA ARG A 82 -0.20 -4.51 11.15
C ARG A 82 1.15 -4.07 10.63
N ILE A 83 2.09 -3.87 11.56
CA ILE A 83 3.51 -3.60 11.29
C ILE A 83 4.33 -4.73 11.90
N ALA A 84 5.46 -5.08 11.30
CA ALA A 84 6.31 -6.18 11.79
C ALA A 84 6.88 -5.92 13.20
N GLU A 85 6.98 -4.65 13.59
CA GLU A 85 7.59 -4.21 14.85
C GLU A 85 6.66 -4.32 16.06
N LYS A 86 5.36 -4.58 15.86
CA LYS A 86 4.35 -4.58 16.92
C LYS A 86 3.36 -5.74 16.73
N ASP A 87 3.13 -6.50 17.80
CA ASP A 87 2.19 -7.64 17.78
C ASP A 87 0.73 -7.23 17.66
N GLN A 88 0.39 -6.04 18.16
CA GLN A 88 -0.96 -5.47 18.09
C GLN A 88 -1.16 -4.66 16.80
N PRO A 89 -2.36 -4.70 16.21
CA PRO A 89 -2.69 -3.85 15.07
C PRO A 89 -2.54 -2.37 15.42
N ILE A 90 -2.20 -1.57 14.42
CA ILE A 90 -2.08 -0.10 14.52
C ILE A 90 -3.36 0.61 14.09
N ALA A 91 -4.22 -0.06 13.31
CA ALA A 91 -5.52 0.45 12.91
C ALA A 91 -6.46 -0.68 12.47
N LEU A 92 -7.75 -0.36 12.38
CA LEU A 92 -8.78 -1.15 11.70
C LEU A 92 -9.32 -0.35 10.52
N ALA A 93 -9.52 -1.02 9.38
CA ALA A 93 -10.15 -0.42 8.21
C ALA A 93 -11.35 -1.24 7.77
N TYR A 94 -12.42 -0.55 7.39
CA TYR A 94 -13.65 -1.15 6.89
C TYR A 94 -13.85 -0.70 5.46
N PHE A 95 -13.96 -1.64 4.54
CA PHE A 95 -14.18 -1.38 3.12
C PHE A 95 -15.55 -1.87 2.70
N GLY A 96 -16.31 -1.01 2.02
CA GLY A 96 -17.55 -1.34 1.35
C GLY A 96 -17.32 -1.66 -0.11
N GLN A 97 -18.06 -2.63 -0.64
CA GLN A 97 -17.96 -3.02 -2.04
C GLN A 97 -19.32 -3.44 -2.61
N LYS A 98 -19.60 -2.99 -3.83
CA LYS A 98 -20.63 -3.55 -4.72
C LYS A 98 -19.96 -4.42 -5.80
N GLU A 99 -20.65 -5.44 -6.30
CA GLU A 99 -20.05 -6.53 -7.10
C GLU A 99 -19.11 -6.11 -8.24
N LYS A 100 -19.34 -4.96 -8.88
CA LYS A 100 -18.57 -4.50 -10.06
C LYS A 100 -17.61 -3.34 -9.75
N GLU A 101 -17.52 -2.92 -8.50
CA GLU A 101 -16.74 -1.75 -8.10
C GLU A 101 -15.56 -2.16 -7.22
N GLY A 102 -14.49 -1.36 -7.25
CA GLY A 102 -13.36 -1.53 -6.34
C GLY A 102 -13.77 -1.22 -4.89
N PRO A 103 -13.07 -1.76 -3.88
CA PRO A 103 -13.36 -1.49 -2.49
C PRO A 103 -13.24 0.01 -2.16
N VAL A 104 -14.13 0.50 -1.31
CA VAL A 104 -14.19 1.90 -0.85
C VAL A 104 -14.02 1.91 0.66
N LEU A 105 -13.04 2.66 1.16
CA LEU A 105 -12.86 2.84 2.60
C LEU A 105 -14.07 3.56 3.19
N LEU A 106 -14.79 2.90 4.10
CA LEU A 106 -15.97 3.44 4.80
C LEU A 106 -15.60 4.03 6.16
N ASN A 107 -14.70 3.37 6.88
CA ASN A 107 -14.24 3.79 8.18
C ASN A 107 -12.79 3.41 8.44
N TRP A 108 -12.09 4.24 9.19
CA TRP A 108 -10.73 4.02 9.67
C TRP A 108 -10.67 4.28 11.18
N GLU A 109 -10.31 3.26 11.95
CA GLU A 109 -10.17 3.35 13.39
C GLU A 109 -8.70 3.24 13.77
N ASN A 110 -8.18 4.26 14.45
CA ASN A 110 -6.82 4.22 14.96
C ASN A 110 -6.75 3.36 16.23
N GLN A 111 -5.78 2.44 16.28
CA GLN A 111 -5.52 1.56 17.44
C GLN A 111 -4.16 1.87 18.10
N THR A 112 -3.54 2.98 17.74
CA THR A 112 -2.37 3.54 18.42
C THR A 112 -2.83 4.36 19.63
N GLY A 113 -2.14 4.23 20.76
CA GLY A 113 -2.47 5.03 21.95
C GLY A 113 -2.12 6.51 21.83
N GLU A 114 -1.67 6.96 20.67
CA GLU A 114 -1.37 8.36 20.39
C GLU A 114 -2.62 9.02 19.78
N PRO A 115 -3.13 10.11 20.36
CA PRO A 115 -4.20 10.88 19.75
C PRO A 115 -3.67 11.49 18.46
N LEU A 116 -3.96 10.85 17.32
CA LEU A 116 -3.73 11.49 16.04
C LEU A 116 -4.75 12.62 15.89
N LEU A 117 -4.31 13.72 15.27
CA LEU A 117 -5.18 14.79 14.78
C LEU A 117 -5.98 14.31 13.55
N ALA A 118 -6.56 13.12 13.62
CA ALA A 118 -7.54 12.67 12.66
C ALA A 118 -8.89 13.25 13.10
N LEU A 119 -9.63 13.86 12.17
CA LEU A 119 -11.07 13.96 12.36
C LEU A 119 -11.57 12.51 12.41
N GLU A 120 -11.89 12.01 13.60
CA GLU A 120 -12.68 10.79 13.73
C GLU A 120 -14.03 11.06 13.05
N ARG A 121 -14.13 10.68 11.77
CA ARG A 121 -15.39 10.76 11.04
C ARG A 121 -16.26 9.64 11.56
N LYS A 122 -17.39 9.98 12.17
CA LYS A 122 -18.35 8.97 12.62
C LYS A 122 -18.99 8.32 11.39
N PRO A 123 -19.00 6.97 11.28
CA PRO A 123 -19.66 6.28 10.18
C PRO A 123 -21.13 6.70 9.98
N SER A 124 -21.80 7.05 11.07
CA SER A 124 -23.18 7.56 11.09
C SER A 124 -23.40 8.84 10.29
N GLU A 125 -22.42 9.75 10.27
CA GLU A 125 -22.50 10.99 9.49
C GLU A 125 -22.48 10.69 7.98
N LEU A 126 -21.67 9.73 7.56
CA LEU A 126 -21.61 9.29 6.17
C LEU A 126 -22.94 8.64 5.74
N SER A 127 -23.48 7.75 6.57
CA SER A 127 -24.77 7.08 6.35
C SER A 127 -25.92 8.08 6.23
N ALA A 128 -25.99 9.05 7.15
CA ALA A 128 -27.00 10.10 7.12
C ALA A 128 -26.87 10.99 5.88
N LEU A 129 -25.65 11.39 5.52
CA LEU A 129 -25.39 12.22 4.34
C LEU A 129 -25.78 11.49 3.05
N ALA A 130 -25.35 10.24 2.88
CA ALA A 130 -25.67 9.45 1.69
C ALA A 130 -27.18 9.20 1.56
N SER A 131 -27.87 8.95 2.68
CA SER A 131 -29.33 8.82 2.71
C SER A 131 -30.04 10.11 2.29
N ALA A 132 -29.57 11.27 2.79
CA ALA A 132 -30.12 12.56 2.43
C ALA A 132 -29.88 12.88 0.93
N ILE A 133 -28.68 12.64 0.43
CA ILE A 133 -28.35 12.81 -0.99
C ILE A 133 -29.24 11.89 -1.85
N GLY A 134 -29.36 10.61 -1.50
CA GLY A 134 -30.22 9.67 -2.22
C GLY A 134 -31.69 10.12 -2.26
N LYS A 135 -32.18 10.74 -1.18
CA LYS A 135 -33.57 11.21 -1.07
C LYS A 135 -33.85 12.52 -1.81
N TYR A 136 -32.92 13.48 -1.76
CA TYR A 136 -33.19 14.85 -2.19
C TYR A 136 -32.47 15.26 -3.47
N ALA A 137 -31.35 14.61 -3.83
CA ALA A 137 -30.65 14.91 -5.08
C ALA A 137 -31.33 14.19 -6.26
N SER A 138 -31.47 14.91 -7.37
CA SER A 138 -31.90 14.32 -8.65
C SER A 138 -30.99 13.14 -9.03
N PRO A 139 -31.51 12.08 -9.67
CA PRO A 139 -30.67 10.99 -10.19
C PRO A 139 -29.54 11.46 -11.11
N ASP A 140 -29.77 12.55 -11.86
CA ASP A 140 -28.81 13.14 -12.79
C ASP A 140 -27.88 14.18 -12.12
N ALA A 141 -28.02 14.41 -10.82
CA ALA A 141 -27.18 15.37 -10.10
C ALA A 141 -25.72 14.87 -10.04
N LEU A 142 -24.79 15.75 -10.37
CA LEU A 142 -23.36 15.54 -10.14
C LEU A 142 -23.00 16.08 -8.75
N ILE A 143 -22.58 15.19 -7.86
CA ILE A 143 -22.10 15.57 -6.53
C ILE A 143 -20.58 15.81 -6.60
N LEU A 144 -20.16 16.98 -6.12
CA LEU A 144 -18.75 17.38 -6.05
C LEU A 144 -18.27 17.27 -4.59
N ALA A 145 -17.23 16.46 -4.38
CA ALA A 145 -16.56 16.31 -3.09
C ALA A 145 -15.09 15.97 -3.33
N TRP A 146 -14.30 15.89 -2.25
CA TRP A 146 -12.97 15.28 -2.31
C TRP A 146 -13.06 13.84 -2.83
N TRP A 147 -12.00 13.29 -3.41
CA TRP A 147 -12.06 12.03 -4.14
C TRP A 147 -12.50 10.83 -3.28
N ASP A 148 -12.05 10.79 -2.02
CA ASP A 148 -12.37 9.71 -1.08
C ASP A 148 -13.86 9.70 -0.74
N THR A 149 -14.40 10.89 -0.48
CA THR A 149 -15.77 11.14 -0.09
C THR A 149 -16.70 11.00 -1.30
N SER A 150 -16.23 11.36 -2.50
CA SER A 150 -16.94 11.12 -3.76
C SER A 150 -17.23 9.63 -3.96
N ARG A 151 -16.21 8.77 -3.78
CA ARG A 151 -16.39 7.31 -3.87
C ARG A 151 -17.35 6.77 -2.82
N GLN A 152 -17.26 7.25 -1.58
CA GLN A 152 -18.21 6.87 -0.52
C GLN A 152 -19.65 7.27 -0.87
N ILE A 153 -19.85 8.50 -1.35
CA ILE A 153 -21.17 8.98 -1.77
C ILE A 153 -21.67 8.19 -2.97
N HIS A 154 -20.84 7.89 -3.96
CA HIS A 154 -21.22 7.07 -5.12
C HIS A 154 -21.70 5.69 -4.69
N LEU A 155 -20.91 5.01 -3.85
CA LEU A 155 -21.22 3.68 -3.35
C LEU A 155 -22.56 3.64 -2.60
N LEU A 156 -22.82 4.63 -1.74
CA LEU A 156 -23.97 4.61 -0.83
C LEU A 156 -25.22 5.30 -1.44
N SER A 157 -25.07 6.40 -2.16
CA SER A 157 -26.22 7.15 -2.70
C SER A 157 -26.59 6.78 -4.14
N GLU A 158 -25.72 6.05 -4.86
CA GLU A 158 -25.87 5.75 -6.29
C GLU A 158 -26.04 7.01 -7.16
N ARG A 159 -25.46 8.13 -6.71
CA ARG A 159 -25.40 9.38 -7.47
C ARG A 159 -24.09 9.49 -8.22
N ASN A 160 -24.12 10.24 -9.30
CA ASN A 160 -22.92 10.53 -10.07
C ASN A 160 -22.00 11.43 -9.25
N THR A 161 -20.73 11.06 -9.18
CA THR A 161 -19.68 11.89 -8.57
C THR A 161 -18.56 12.15 -9.55
N LEU A 162 -17.86 13.27 -9.37
CA LEU A 162 -16.80 13.67 -10.30
C LEU A 162 -15.59 12.71 -10.27
N PHE A 163 -15.29 12.15 -9.10
CA PHE A 163 -14.16 11.24 -8.89
C PHE A 163 -14.66 9.88 -8.43
N ASN A 164 -14.31 8.83 -9.16
CA ASN A 164 -14.77 7.46 -8.90
C ASN A 164 -13.59 6.49 -8.69
N ALA A 165 -12.41 6.82 -9.22
CA ALA A 165 -11.20 6.04 -9.01
C ALA A 165 -10.50 6.38 -7.69
N HIS A 166 -9.76 5.41 -7.17
CA HIS A 166 -8.92 5.60 -5.99
C HIS A 166 -7.65 6.40 -6.37
N LEU A 167 -7.65 7.70 -6.06
CA LEU A 167 -6.56 8.58 -6.48
C LEU A 167 -5.29 8.45 -5.63
N ASN A 168 -5.39 8.02 -4.37
CA ASN A 168 -4.24 7.94 -3.45
C ASN A 168 -3.50 9.29 -3.28
N GLU A 169 -4.23 10.42 -3.32
CA GLU A 169 -3.64 11.76 -3.32
C GLU A 169 -4.37 12.75 -2.38
N PRO A 170 -3.71 13.39 -1.40
CA PRO A 170 -2.34 13.16 -0.98
C PRO A 170 -2.23 11.87 -0.15
N LEU A 171 -1.24 11.04 -0.47
CA LEU A 171 -0.84 9.92 0.39
C LEU A 171 0.09 10.46 1.49
N ILE A 172 -0.42 10.58 2.71
CA ILE A 172 0.34 11.10 3.85
C ILE A 172 1.20 9.97 4.43
N ILE A 173 2.52 10.02 4.17
CA ILE A 173 3.48 9.02 4.65
C ILE A 173 4.29 9.60 5.82
N PRO A 174 4.31 8.95 7.00
CA PRO A 174 5.13 9.37 8.14
C PRO A 174 6.62 9.47 7.79
N ALA A 175 7.33 10.41 8.41
CA ALA A 175 8.76 10.67 8.16
C ALA A 175 9.62 9.39 8.21
N ARG A 176 9.36 8.50 9.18
CA ARG A 176 10.07 7.22 9.33
C ARG A 176 9.93 6.25 8.16
N TRP A 177 8.90 6.41 7.33
CA TRP A 177 8.60 5.54 6.19
C TRP A 177 8.86 6.21 4.84
N GLN A 178 9.43 7.42 4.83
CA GLN A 178 9.71 8.15 3.58
C GLN A 178 10.62 7.37 2.62
N GLN A 179 11.55 6.56 3.12
CA GLN A 179 12.38 5.67 2.30
C GLN A 179 11.60 4.58 1.56
N HIS A 180 10.36 4.27 2.01
CA HIS A 180 9.47 3.27 1.42
C HIS A 180 8.34 3.89 0.58
N THR A 181 8.43 5.17 0.22
CA THR A 181 7.35 5.91 -0.45
C THR A 181 6.82 5.20 -1.70
N ASP A 182 7.71 4.77 -2.60
CA ASP A 182 7.31 4.12 -3.86
C ASP A 182 6.67 2.75 -3.60
N THR A 183 7.20 2.01 -2.63
CA THR A 183 6.65 0.72 -2.21
C THR A 183 5.26 0.86 -1.60
N ILE A 184 5.07 1.84 -0.71
CA ILE A 184 3.78 2.13 -0.09
C ILE A 184 2.77 2.54 -1.16
N ARG A 185 3.15 3.43 -2.08
CA ARG A 185 2.28 3.86 -3.17
C ARG A 185 1.86 2.69 -4.06
N ALA A 186 2.80 1.81 -4.41
CA ALA A 186 2.50 0.62 -5.19
C ALA A 186 1.54 -0.33 -4.43
N TYR A 187 1.80 -0.54 -3.14
CA TYR A 187 0.97 -1.39 -2.27
C TYR A 187 -0.46 -0.87 -2.12
N GLU A 188 -0.64 0.42 -1.85
CA GLU A 188 -1.96 1.07 -1.75
C GLU A 188 -2.70 1.13 -3.09
N SER A 189 -1.98 1.14 -4.21
CA SER A 189 -2.60 1.11 -5.54
C SER A 189 -3.15 -0.28 -5.88
N ASP A 190 -2.47 -1.35 -5.46
CA ASP A 190 -2.90 -2.73 -5.69
C ASP A 190 -4.24 -3.03 -5.00
N LEU A 191 -4.41 -2.56 -3.75
CA LEU A 191 -5.63 -2.73 -2.96
C LEU A 191 -6.87 -2.09 -3.60
N SER A 192 -6.67 -1.01 -4.35
CA SER A 192 -7.77 -0.22 -4.87
C SER A 192 -8.57 -0.91 -5.97
N HIS A 193 -7.98 -1.90 -6.65
CA HIS A 193 -8.50 -2.56 -7.86
C HIS A 193 -8.99 -1.58 -8.95
N SER A 194 -8.56 -0.31 -8.90
CA SER A 194 -8.96 0.74 -9.84
C SER A 194 -7.76 1.61 -10.16
N VAL A 195 -7.50 1.86 -11.44
CA VAL A 195 -6.41 2.74 -11.86
C VAL A 195 -7.03 4.05 -12.34
N PRO A 196 -6.76 5.19 -11.67
CA PRO A 196 -7.27 6.48 -12.13
C PRO A 196 -6.70 6.83 -13.50
N THR A 197 -7.55 7.37 -14.36
CA THR A 197 -7.14 7.81 -15.70
C THR A 197 -6.31 9.09 -15.60
N ALA A 198 -5.50 9.38 -16.63
CA ALA A 198 -4.78 10.65 -16.71
C ALA A 198 -5.73 11.86 -16.67
N GLN A 199 -6.88 11.75 -17.33
CA GLN A 199 -7.92 12.78 -17.32
C GLN A 199 -8.48 13.04 -15.92
N GLU A 200 -8.75 11.98 -15.15
CA GLU A 200 -9.28 12.11 -13.79
C GLU A 200 -8.26 12.73 -12.84
N ARG A 201 -6.97 12.40 -13.01
CA ARG A 201 -5.87 13.07 -12.28
C ARG A 201 -5.78 14.56 -12.63
N ASP A 202 -5.84 14.90 -13.91
CA ASP A 202 -5.82 16.30 -14.36
C ASP A 202 -7.04 17.08 -13.82
N GLN A 203 -8.22 16.45 -13.81
CA GLN A 203 -9.43 17.04 -13.23
C GLN A 203 -9.29 17.25 -11.72
N PHE A 204 -8.73 16.27 -11.01
CA PHE A 204 -8.48 16.39 -9.58
C PHE A 204 -7.48 17.50 -9.29
N GLN A 205 -6.39 17.60 -10.05
CA GLN A 205 -5.43 18.69 -9.92
C GLN A 205 -6.13 20.06 -10.08
N ARG A 206 -6.90 20.26 -11.16
CA ARG A 206 -7.64 21.52 -11.36
C ARG A 206 -8.64 21.81 -10.25
N PHE A 207 -9.32 20.78 -9.75
CA PHE A 207 -10.22 20.90 -8.61
C PHE A 207 -9.48 21.37 -7.36
N THR A 208 -8.33 20.77 -7.04
CA THR A 208 -7.51 21.20 -5.90
C THR A 208 -6.95 22.61 -6.08
N GLU A 209 -6.50 22.97 -7.29
CA GLU A 209 -6.03 24.31 -7.61
C GLU A 209 -7.15 25.34 -7.44
N ALA A 210 -8.36 25.05 -7.90
CA ALA A 210 -9.52 25.93 -7.73
C ALA A 210 -9.89 26.15 -6.26
N LEU A 211 -9.79 25.12 -5.42
CA LEU A 211 -10.03 25.25 -3.97
C LEU A 211 -8.99 26.13 -3.25
N LEU A 212 -7.81 26.30 -3.84
CA LEU A 212 -6.76 27.16 -3.31
C LEU A 212 -6.87 28.61 -3.83
N GLN A 213 -7.67 28.85 -4.87
CA GLN A 213 -7.88 30.19 -5.40
C GLN A 213 -8.89 30.97 -4.54
N PRO A 214 -8.84 32.32 -4.57
CA PRO A 214 -9.89 33.14 -3.99
C PRO A 214 -11.24 32.85 -4.67
N PRO A 215 -12.37 32.98 -3.96
CA PRO A 215 -13.69 32.78 -4.54
C PRO A 215 -13.97 33.66 -5.77
N GLU A 216 -13.31 34.81 -5.89
CA GLU A 216 -13.48 35.76 -7.01
C GLU A 216 -12.83 35.28 -8.33
N ALA A 217 -11.99 34.25 -8.28
CA ALA A 217 -11.29 33.69 -9.44
C ALA A 217 -12.03 32.51 -10.09
N GLY A 218 -13.20 32.12 -9.55
CA GLY A 218 -14.00 30.96 -9.96
C GLY A 218 -15.37 31.33 -10.53
#